data_AF-A0A8T7FBL1-F1
#
_entry.id   AF-A0A8T7FBL1-F1
#
_cell.length_a   1.000
_cell.length_b   1.000
_cell.length_c   1.000
_cell.angle_alpha   90.00
_cell.angle_beta   90.00
_cell.angle_gamma   90.00
#
_symmetry.space_group_name_H-M   'P 1'
#
loop_
_entity.id
_entity.type
_entity.pdbx_description
1 polymer ?
#
loop_
_entity_poly.entity_id
_entity_poly.type
_entity_poly.pdbx_seq_one_letter_code
_entity_poly.pdbx_strand_id
1 'polypeptide(L)'
;MKKSKIIYIIQGAGLSSPIAALLFVFTWNWLYFLLIPVGAGVGFLTGLIMTRKSPSTGSENDSRIGKVNVQPKTLGPLSRTFLNRNVIVRFASLLTLGCLLFILAWSVGYIILPEGAFRAGAEAHMARSSLDSASQTAVAEWIKILRVNFIPILLIIFSSLLIRINGVPLGYLVALYNLILYGLFVGTNSFAIPYAERLPPSLAILERSGPYEMTALLLLAAATGTWSFFQVKHLFRTIPERVIPTPEFHLSDFAAILLGIGLMMAANWREAVMIMSQMP
;
A
#
# COMPACT_ATOMS: atom_id res chain seq x y z
N MET A 1 -13.85 31.08 6.17
CA MET A 1 -12.43 31.09 6.60
C MET A 1 -11.73 29.72 6.77
N LYS A 2 -12.40 28.57 6.98
CA LYS A 2 -11.73 27.25 7.09
C LYS A 2 -11.32 26.58 5.76
N LYS A 3 -11.89 26.99 4.62
CA LYS A 3 -11.71 26.31 3.31
C LYS A 3 -10.32 26.51 2.69
N SER A 4 -9.67 27.67 2.82
CA SER A 4 -8.39 27.92 2.15
C SER A 4 -7.24 27.09 2.72
N LYS A 5 -7.19 26.90 4.05
CA LYS A 5 -6.15 26.10 4.71
C LYS A 5 -6.13 24.64 4.22
N ILE A 6 -7.29 24.06 3.93
CA ILE A 6 -7.42 22.67 3.49
C ILE A 6 -6.89 22.50 2.06
N ILE A 7 -7.09 23.49 1.18
CA ILE A 7 -6.70 23.42 -0.24
C ILE A 7 -5.18 23.39 -0.42
N TYR A 8 -4.41 24.11 0.42
CA TYR A 8 -2.95 24.16 0.29
C TYR A 8 -2.22 22.93 0.85
N ILE A 9 -2.74 22.31 1.92
CA ILE A 9 -2.26 21.00 2.42
C ILE A 9 -2.35 19.94 1.32
N ILE A 10 -3.47 20.00 0.59
CA ILE A 10 -3.83 19.07 -0.48
C ILE A 10 -2.92 19.22 -1.71
N GLN A 11 -2.50 20.45 -2.05
CA GLN A 11 -1.59 20.71 -3.17
C GLN A 11 -0.16 20.20 -2.90
N GLY A 12 0.34 20.33 -1.66
CA GLY A 12 1.67 19.83 -1.28
C GLY A 12 1.77 18.30 -1.26
N ALA A 13 0.76 17.62 -0.73
CA ALA A 13 0.70 16.15 -0.70
C ALA A 13 0.43 15.52 -2.08
N GLY A 14 -0.34 16.22 -2.92
CA GLY A 14 -0.72 15.72 -4.25
C GLY A 14 0.44 15.66 -5.25
N LEU A 15 1.43 16.55 -5.13
CA LEU A 15 2.64 16.57 -5.96
C LEU A 15 3.74 15.66 -5.42
N SER A 16 3.87 15.54 -4.10
CA SER A 16 4.91 14.70 -3.50
C SER A 16 4.64 13.20 -3.68
N SER A 17 3.38 12.79 -3.82
CA SER A 17 3.01 11.39 -4.06
C SER A 17 3.50 10.81 -5.41
N PRO A 18 3.23 11.43 -6.58
CA PRO A 18 3.75 10.95 -7.85
C PRO A 18 5.28 11.08 -7.94
N ILE A 19 5.87 12.11 -7.33
CA ILE A 19 7.34 12.28 -7.28
C ILE A 19 7.98 11.19 -6.42
N ALA A 20 7.42 10.89 -5.25
CA ALA A 20 7.87 9.80 -4.39
C ALA A 20 7.79 8.45 -5.11
N ALA A 21 6.67 8.18 -5.78
CA ALA A 21 6.47 6.95 -6.54
C ALA A 21 7.47 6.84 -7.71
N LEU A 22 7.70 7.94 -8.44
CA LEU A 22 8.64 7.97 -9.56
C LEU A 22 10.09 7.81 -9.10
N LEU A 23 10.49 8.51 -8.04
CA LEU A 23 11.83 8.36 -7.44
C LEU A 23 12.03 6.94 -6.90
N PHE A 24 11.04 6.39 -6.20
CA PHE A 24 11.10 5.00 -5.74
C PHE A 24 11.29 4.00 -6.89
N VAL A 25 10.56 4.13 -7.99
CA VAL A 25 10.71 3.25 -9.16
C VAL A 25 12.12 3.32 -9.75
N PHE A 26 12.74 4.50 -9.77
CA PHE A 26 14.07 4.68 -10.36
C PHE A 26 15.23 4.33 -9.45
N THR A 27 15.10 4.54 -8.14
CA THR A 27 16.22 4.43 -7.20
C THR A 27 16.07 3.26 -6.24
N TRP A 28 14.92 2.59 -6.26
CA TRP A 28 14.56 1.51 -5.33
C TRP A 28 14.65 1.88 -3.84
N ASN A 29 14.57 3.18 -3.53
CA ASN A 29 14.77 3.69 -2.18
C ASN A 29 13.43 4.11 -1.57
N TRP A 30 12.97 3.33 -0.61
CA TRP A 30 11.68 3.53 0.05
C TRP A 30 11.62 4.83 0.87
N LEU A 31 12.75 5.44 1.22
CA LEU A 31 12.81 6.74 1.90
C LEU A 31 12.14 7.84 1.08
N TYR A 32 12.01 7.68 -0.24
CA TYR A 32 11.28 8.64 -1.07
C TYR A 32 9.79 8.69 -0.75
N PHE A 33 9.20 7.65 -0.16
CA PHE A 33 7.82 7.73 0.34
C PHE A 33 7.68 8.64 1.58
N LEU A 34 8.76 8.98 2.29
CA LEU A 34 8.74 10.04 3.31
C LEU A 34 8.48 11.42 2.70
N LEU A 35 8.67 11.61 1.39
CA LEU A 35 8.28 12.84 0.70
C LEU A 35 6.77 13.05 0.74
N ILE A 36 5.95 12.00 0.91
CA ILE A 36 4.50 12.12 1.01
C ILE A 36 4.09 12.92 2.27
N PRO A 37 4.45 12.48 3.51
CA PRO A 37 4.15 13.26 4.72
C PRO A 37 4.91 14.59 4.76
N VAL A 38 6.14 14.67 4.25
CA VAL A 38 6.88 15.94 4.15
C VAL A 38 6.18 16.93 3.23
N GLY A 39 5.73 16.50 2.05
CA GLY A 39 4.97 17.35 1.11
C GLY A 39 3.62 17.78 1.68
N ALA A 40 2.93 16.90 2.41
CA ALA A 40 1.73 17.26 3.16
C ALA A 40 2.01 18.33 4.24
N GLY A 41 3.11 18.18 4.99
CA GLY A 41 3.54 19.13 6.02
C GLY A 41 3.96 20.49 5.46
N VAL A 42 4.72 20.50 4.35
CA VAL A 42 5.07 21.73 3.64
C VAL A 42 3.82 22.43 3.14
N GLY A 43 2.89 21.70 2.50
CA GLY A 43 1.60 22.24 2.06
C GLY A 43 0.81 22.90 3.19
N PHE A 44 0.80 22.28 4.38
CA PHE A 44 0.20 22.82 5.60
C PHE A 44 0.84 24.12 6.07
N LEU A 45 2.17 24.18 6.14
CA LEU A 45 2.94 25.37 6.54
C LEU A 45 2.75 26.54 5.57
N THR A 46 2.82 26.29 4.26
CA THR A 46 2.54 27.33 3.25
C THR A 46 1.11 27.85 3.34
N GLY A 47 0.14 26.97 3.60
CA GLY A 47 -1.25 27.36 3.85
C GLY A 47 -1.42 28.28 5.06
N LEU A 48 -0.67 28.04 6.14
CA LEU A 48 -0.66 28.90 7.33
C LEU A 48 -0.09 30.30 7.05
N ILE A 49 1.04 30.37 6.34
CA ILE A 49 1.73 31.63 6.05
C ILE A 49 0.89 32.52 5.12
N MET A 50 0.30 31.95 4.07
CA MET A 50 -0.56 32.73 3.14
C MET A 50 -1.81 33.27 3.82
N THR A 51 -2.39 32.54 4.78
CA THR A 51 -3.55 33.07 5.54
C THR A 51 -3.23 34.25 6.45
N ARG A 52 -1.96 34.49 6.81
CA ARG A 52 -1.57 35.68 7.58
C ARG A 52 -1.51 36.96 6.74
N LYS A 53 -1.43 36.86 5.41
CA LYS A 53 -1.20 38.01 4.52
C LYS A 53 -2.44 38.53 3.77
N SER A 54 -3.61 37.91 3.92
CA SER A 54 -4.83 38.35 3.20
C SER A 54 -5.70 39.23 4.10
N PRO A 55 -5.79 40.55 3.86
CA PRO A 55 -6.79 41.39 4.50
C PRO A 55 -8.17 40.95 3.98
N SER A 56 -9.12 40.80 4.89
CA SER A 56 -10.50 40.43 4.58
C SER A 56 -11.19 41.53 3.77
N THR A 57 -11.27 41.35 2.46
CA THR A 57 -12.27 42.05 1.64
C THR A 57 -13.46 41.13 1.49
N GLY A 58 -14.58 41.56 2.08
CA GLY A 58 -15.85 40.84 2.03
C GLY A 58 -16.36 40.74 0.60
N SER A 59 -16.83 39.56 0.22
CA SER A 59 -17.73 39.39 -0.91
C SER A 59 -18.77 38.34 -0.55
N GLU A 60 -19.94 38.88 -0.28
CA GLU A 60 -21.21 38.24 0.03
C GLU A 60 -21.82 37.76 -1.29
N ASN A 61 -21.45 36.56 -1.77
CA ASN A 61 -22.13 35.94 -2.92
C ASN A 61 -21.92 34.40 -3.07
N ASP A 62 -21.64 33.69 -1.97
CA ASP A 62 -21.26 32.26 -2.01
C ASP A 62 -22.47 31.29 -1.89
N SER A 63 -23.67 31.72 -2.32
CA SER A 63 -24.90 30.91 -2.29
C SER A 63 -25.12 30.05 -3.55
N ARG A 64 -24.17 30.07 -4.50
CA ARG A 64 -24.21 29.25 -5.73
C ARG A 64 -23.15 28.14 -5.77
N ILE A 65 -22.68 27.64 -4.63
CA ILE A 65 -21.98 26.35 -4.62
C ILE A 65 -23.03 25.27 -4.74
N GLY A 66 -23.36 24.93 -5.99
CA GLY A 66 -24.21 23.80 -6.32
C GLY A 66 -23.77 22.59 -5.50
N LYS A 67 -24.73 21.99 -4.79
CA LYS A 67 -24.68 20.58 -4.43
C LYS A 67 -24.56 19.83 -5.75
N VAL A 68 -23.34 19.64 -6.25
CA VAL A 68 -23.12 18.76 -7.38
C VAL A 68 -23.42 17.38 -6.82
N ASN A 69 -24.65 16.95 -7.04
CA ASN A 69 -25.09 15.59 -6.84
C ASN A 69 -24.32 14.79 -7.91
N VAL A 70 -23.07 14.45 -7.60
CA VAL A 70 -22.25 13.55 -8.41
C VAL A 70 -22.93 12.20 -8.29
N GLN A 71 -23.96 11.96 -9.11
CA GLN A 71 -24.44 10.62 -9.32
C GLN A 71 -23.23 9.80 -9.75
N PRO A 72 -22.89 8.73 -9.00
CA PRO A 72 -21.74 7.92 -9.35
C PRO A 72 -21.98 7.38 -10.75
N LYS A 73 -21.13 7.81 -11.70
CA LYS A 73 -21.02 7.21 -13.03
C LYS A 73 -21.04 5.69 -12.81
N THR A 74 -21.96 4.99 -13.47
CA THR A 74 -22.17 3.55 -13.30
C THR A 74 -20.84 2.83 -13.38
N LEU A 75 -20.32 2.45 -12.21
CA LEU A 75 -19.07 1.74 -12.06
C LEU A 75 -19.19 0.43 -12.85
N GLY A 76 -18.18 0.15 -13.69
CA GLY A 76 -18.07 -1.11 -14.43
C GLY A 76 -18.13 -2.32 -13.47
N PRO A 77 -18.38 -3.52 -14.00
CA PRO A 77 -18.63 -4.71 -13.17
C PRO A 77 -17.49 -5.01 -12.18
N LEU A 78 -16.24 -4.81 -12.60
CA LEU A 78 -15.06 -4.99 -11.72
C LEU A 78 -15.00 -3.95 -10.60
N SER A 79 -15.30 -2.69 -10.87
CA SER A 79 -15.24 -1.67 -9.81
C SER A 79 -16.38 -1.80 -8.79
N ARG A 80 -17.48 -2.49 -9.13
CA ARG A 80 -18.54 -2.84 -8.17
C ARG A 80 -18.10 -3.87 -7.12
N THR A 81 -17.20 -4.78 -7.46
CA THR A 81 -16.75 -5.83 -6.54
C THR A 81 -15.63 -5.32 -5.62
N PHE A 82 -14.66 -4.57 -6.16
CA PHE A 82 -13.58 -3.95 -5.38
C PHE A 82 -14.07 -2.85 -4.42
N LEU A 83 -15.15 -2.15 -4.76
CA LEU A 83 -15.70 -1.06 -3.94
C LEU A 83 -16.98 -1.48 -3.20
N ASN A 84 -17.20 -2.79 -3.06
CA ASN A 84 -18.37 -3.31 -2.36
C ASN A 84 -18.38 -2.89 -0.89
N ARG A 85 -19.54 -2.69 -0.28
CA ARG A 85 -19.63 -2.37 1.16
C ARG A 85 -19.18 -3.51 2.06
N ASN A 86 -19.34 -4.75 1.62
CA ASN A 86 -18.93 -5.93 2.38
C ASN A 86 -17.43 -6.19 2.20
N VAL A 87 -16.69 -6.16 3.32
CA VAL A 87 -15.24 -6.41 3.36
C VAL A 87 -14.85 -7.78 2.79
N ILE A 88 -15.69 -8.81 2.96
CA ILE A 88 -15.44 -10.15 2.44
C ILE A 88 -15.45 -10.14 0.91
N VAL A 89 -16.39 -9.42 0.30
CA VAL A 89 -16.49 -9.31 -1.17
C VAL A 89 -15.29 -8.54 -1.71
N ARG A 90 -14.89 -7.44 -1.06
CA ARG A 90 -13.69 -6.68 -1.44
C ARG A 90 -12.43 -7.54 -1.34
N PHE A 91 -12.28 -8.27 -0.23
CA PHE A 91 -11.14 -9.15 0.02
C PHE A 91 -11.09 -10.30 -1.00
N ALA A 92 -12.19 -11.01 -1.23
CA ALA A 92 -12.25 -12.08 -2.23
C ALA A 92 -11.91 -11.59 -3.64
N SER A 93 -12.37 -10.39 -4.00
CA SER A 93 -12.05 -9.76 -5.28
C SER A 93 -10.56 -9.42 -5.39
N LEU A 94 -10.00 -8.80 -4.35
CA LEU A 94 -8.57 -8.46 -4.28
C LEU A 94 -7.69 -9.70 -4.24
N LEU A 95 -8.09 -10.74 -3.52
CA LEU A 95 -7.38 -12.01 -3.45
C LEU A 95 -7.37 -12.69 -4.82
N THR A 96 -8.50 -12.75 -5.50
CA THR A 96 -8.59 -13.35 -6.85
C THR A 96 -7.70 -12.61 -7.83
N LEU A 97 -7.82 -11.28 -7.92
CA LEU A 97 -6.97 -10.47 -8.78
C LEU A 97 -5.49 -10.60 -8.40
N GLY A 98 -5.21 -10.58 -7.10
CA GLY A 98 -3.87 -10.72 -6.57
C GLY A 98 -3.23 -12.05 -6.95
N CYS A 99 -3.93 -13.17 -6.76
CA CYS A 99 -3.44 -14.50 -7.15
C CYS A 99 -3.13 -14.58 -8.65
N LEU A 100 -3.99 -14.02 -9.51
CA LEU A 100 -3.73 -13.98 -10.95
C LEU A 100 -2.47 -13.19 -11.28
N LEU A 101 -2.31 -12.00 -10.69
CA LEU A 101 -1.13 -11.15 -10.90
C LEU A 101 0.14 -11.78 -10.33
N PHE A 102 0.05 -12.44 -9.18
CA PHE A 102 1.14 -13.19 -8.57
C PHE A 102 1.61 -14.33 -9.47
N ILE A 103 0.69 -15.19 -9.94
CA ILE A 103 1.02 -16.32 -10.82
C ILE A 103 1.64 -15.83 -12.12
N LEU A 104 1.10 -14.75 -12.70
CA LEU A 104 1.64 -14.14 -13.91
C LEU A 104 3.07 -13.62 -13.67
N ALA A 105 3.27 -12.83 -12.62
CA ALA A 105 4.57 -12.27 -12.26
C ALA A 105 5.60 -13.36 -11.94
N TRP A 106 5.18 -14.40 -11.21
CA TRP A 106 6.00 -15.56 -10.91
C TRP A 106 6.40 -16.31 -12.19
N SER A 107 5.45 -16.58 -13.07
CA SER A 107 5.72 -17.27 -14.34
C SER A 107 6.67 -16.47 -15.24
N VAL A 108 6.44 -15.16 -15.37
CA VAL A 108 7.33 -14.25 -16.10
C VAL A 108 8.72 -14.22 -15.48
N GLY A 109 8.80 -14.10 -14.15
CA GLY A 109 10.05 -14.12 -13.41
C GLY A 109 10.82 -15.42 -13.63
N TYR A 110 10.14 -16.57 -13.61
CA TYR A 110 10.74 -17.89 -13.76
C TYR A 110 11.20 -18.17 -15.20
N ILE A 111 10.37 -17.89 -16.20
CA ILE A 111 10.60 -18.26 -17.60
C ILE A 111 11.53 -17.26 -18.31
N ILE A 112 11.33 -15.97 -18.07
CA ILE A 112 11.93 -14.91 -18.90
C ILE A 112 13.17 -14.32 -18.25
N LEU A 113 13.14 -14.13 -16.93
CA LEU A 113 14.19 -13.39 -16.23
C LEU A 113 15.30 -14.32 -15.71
N PRO A 114 16.56 -13.84 -15.68
CA PRO A 114 17.66 -14.60 -15.12
C PRO A 114 17.52 -14.74 -13.60
N GLU A 115 18.19 -15.75 -13.05
CA GLU A 115 18.25 -15.92 -11.61
C GLU A 115 18.95 -14.71 -10.96
N GLY A 116 18.41 -14.26 -9.84
CA GLY A 116 18.94 -13.13 -9.11
C GLY A 116 18.73 -11.76 -9.76
N ALA A 117 17.91 -11.66 -10.82
CA ALA A 117 17.66 -10.40 -11.54
C ALA A 117 17.28 -9.22 -10.63
N PHE A 118 16.63 -9.51 -9.50
CA PHE A 118 16.20 -8.50 -8.54
C PHE A 118 16.95 -8.57 -7.20
N ARG A 119 18.12 -9.24 -7.11
CA ARG A 119 18.86 -9.37 -5.84
C ARG A 119 19.09 -8.02 -5.18
N ALA A 120 19.66 -7.05 -5.91
CA ALA A 120 19.93 -5.71 -5.40
C ALA A 120 18.66 -5.02 -4.85
N GLY A 121 17.54 -5.16 -5.55
CA GLY A 121 16.25 -4.62 -5.12
C GLY A 121 15.68 -5.34 -3.90
N ALA A 122 15.88 -6.65 -3.78
CA ALA A 122 15.49 -7.43 -2.62
C ALA A 122 16.36 -7.14 -1.39
N GLU A 123 17.64 -6.79 -1.56
CA GLU A 123 18.48 -6.33 -0.44
C GLU A 123 17.94 -5.02 0.15
N ALA A 124 17.48 -4.11 -0.73
CA ALA A 124 16.89 -2.84 -0.35
C ALA A 124 15.45 -3.00 0.21
N HIS A 125 14.65 -3.92 -0.35
CA HIS A 125 13.26 -4.16 0.06
C HIS A 125 13.15 -4.98 1.35
N MET A 126 14.08 -5.91 1.58
CA MET A 126 14.15 -6.73 2.79
C MET A 126 15.17 -6.21 3.81
N ALA A 127 15.77 -5.04 3.56
CA ALA A 127 16.80 -4.43 4.41
C ALA A 127 17.85 -5.46 4.88
N ARG A 128 18.63 -6.01 3.93
CA ARG A 128 19.64 -7.06 4.14
C ARG A 128 20.59 -6.74 5.32
N SER A 129 20.90 -5.46 5.52
CA SER A 129 21.70 -4.99 6.66
C SER A 129 21.09 -5.23 8.04
N SER A 130 19.77 -5.40 8.14
CA SER A 130 19.13 -5.83 9.38
C SER A 130 19.18 -7.34 9.54
N LEU A 131 19.15 -8.12 8.45
CA LEU A 131 19.11 -9.60 8.43
C LEU A 131 20.49 -10.28 8.42
N ASP A 132 21.59 -9.55 8.20
CA ASP A 132 22.96 -10.09 8.06
C ASP A 132 23.48 -10.90 9.25
N SER A 133 22.86 -10.77 10.42
CA SER A 133 23.05 -11.69 11.54
C SER A 133 21.72 -12.32 11.93
N ALA A 134 21.60 -13.61 11.70
CA ALA A 134 20.65 -14.50 12.36
C ALA A 134 20.57 -14.18 13.86
N SER A 135 19.36 -13.95 14.38
CA SER A 135 19.19 -13.74 15.82
C SER A 135 19.40 -15.05 16.57
N GLN A 136 19.84 -14.98 17.83
CA GLN A 136 20.06 -16.16 18.66
C GLN A 136 18.76 -16.90 19.07
N THR A 137 17.60 -16.26 18.90
CA THR A 137 16.30 -16.83 19.28
C THR A 137 15.23 -16.56 18.22
N ALA A 138 14.28 -17.49 18.08
CA ALA A 138 13.14 -17.35 17.18
C ALA A 138 12.30 -16.09 17.46
N VAL A 139 12.16 -15.70 18.74
CA VAL A 139 11.42 -14.50 19.13
C VAL A 139 12.12 -13.23 18.67
N ALA A 140 13.44 -13.15 18.79
CA ALA A 140 14.20 -12.00 18.31
C ALA A 140 14.13 -11.88 16.78
N GLU A 141 14.24 -12.99 16.06
CA GLU A 141 14.10 -13.00 14.60
C GLU A 141 12.68 -12.62 14.18
N TRP A 142 11.67 -13.11 14.89
CA TRP A 142 10.27 -12.76 14.64
C TRP A 142 10.00 -11.26 14.82
N ILE A 143 10.48 -10.64 15.90
CA ILE A 143 10.32 -9.20 16.15
C ILE A 143 10.99 -8.39 15.04
N LYS A 144 12.16 -8.83 14.59
CA LYS A 144 12.94 -8.20 13.53
C LYS A 144 12.21 -8.24 12.18
N ILE A 145 11.71 -9.42 11.77
CA ILE A 145 10.87 -9.57 10.56
C ILE A 145 9.61 -8.71 10.69
N LEU A 146 8.95 -8.72 11.85
CA LEU A 146 7.76 -7.93 12.10
C LEU A 146 8.02 -6.42 11.94
N ARG A 147 9.15 -5.90 12.40
CA ARG A 147 9.52 -4.48 12.21
C ARG A 147 9.61 -4.10 10.74
N VAL A 148 10.20 -4.95 9.90
CA VAL A 148 10.30 -4.72 8.45
C VAL A 148 8.91 -4.78 7.82
N ASN A 149 8.13 -5.82 8.14
CA ASN A 149 6.76 -6.00 7.62
C ASN A 149 5.75 -4.97 8.16
N PHE A 150 6.09 -4.21 9.19
CA PHE A 150 5.26 -3.08 9.65
C PHE A 150 5.22 -1.93 8.64
N ILE A 151 6.28 -1.73 7.86
CA ILE A 151 6.37 -0.67 6.85
C ILE A 151 5.27 -0.81 5.77
N PRO A 152 5.13 -1.95 5.06
CA PRO A 152 4.07 -2.11 4.07
C PRO A 152 2.67 -2.05 4.69
N ILE A 153 2.48 -2.53 5.94
CA ILE A 153 1.20 -2.39 6.66
C ILE A 153 0.84 -0.92 6.81
N LEU A 154 1.76 -0.10 7.33
CA LEU A 154 1.53 1.34 7.50
C LEU A 154 1.26 2.01 6.16
N LEU A 155 2.04 1.69 5.14
CA LEU A 155 1.86 2.26 3.79
C LEU A 155 0.47 1.94 3.25
N ILE A 156 -0.01 0.69 3.35
CA ILE A 156 -1.35 0.31 2.90
C ILE A 156 -2.42 1.07 3.67
N ILE A 157 -2.36 1.07 5.01
CA ILE A 157 -3.35 1.74 5.85
C ILE A 157 -3.36 3.24 5.52
N PHE A 158 -2.23 3.93 5.66
CA PHE A 158 -2.17 5.38 5.44
C PHE A 158 -2.55 5.77 4.01
N SER A 159 -2.09 5.04 3.00
CA SER A 159 -2.43 5.37 1.62
C SER A 159 -3.93 5.15 1.33
N SER A 160 -4.54 4.08 1.85
CA SER A 160 -5.99 3.86 1.79
C SER A 160 -6.79 4.95 2.51
N LEU A 161 -6.34 5.41 3.69
CA LEU A 161 -6.98 6.52 4.41
C LEU A 161 -6.86 7.85 3.66
N LEU A 162 -5.71 8.12 3.04
CA LEU A 162 -5.45 9.42 2.45
C LEU A 162 -6.17 9.58 1.11
N ILE A 163 -5.91 8.72 0.14
CA ILE A 163 -6.24 8.98 -1.27
C ILE A 163 -6.87 7.76 -1.92
N ARG A 164 -7.93 8.01 -2.71
CA ARG A 164 -8.40 7.09 -3.75
C ARG A 164 -8.27 7.72 -5.13
N ILE A 165 -7.88 6.92 -6.11
CA ILE A 165 -7.67 7.32 -7.50
C ILE A 165 -8.78 6.70 -8.34
N ASN A 166 -9.59 7.54 -8.97
CA ASN A 166 -10.77 7.09 -9.73
C ASN A 166 -11.66 6.10 -8.93
N GLY A 167 -11.80 6.35 -7.63
CA GLY A 167 -12.58 5.51 -6.72
C GLY A 167 -11.81 4.34 -6.09
N VAL A 168 -10.64 3.96 -6.62
CA VAL A 168 -9.82 2.86 -6.09
C VAL A 168 -8.88 3.37 -4.98
N PRO A 169 -8.93 2.82 -3.76
CA PRO A 169 -8.04 3.22 -2.67
C PRO A 169 -6.57 2.98 -3.03
N LEU A 170 -5.70 3.92 -2.69
CA LEU A 170 -4.28 3.81 -3.04
C LEU A 170 -3.62 2.60 -2.36
N GLY A 171 -4.08 2.18 -1.18
CA GLY A 171 -3.56 0.98 -0.51
C GLY A 171 -3.82 -0.32 -1.26
N TYR A 172 -4.80 -0.37 -2.18
CA TYR A 172 -4.99 -1.53 -3.05
C TYR A 172 -3.80 -1.66 -4.00
N LEU A 173 -3.34 -0.54 -4.56
CA LEU A 173 -2.20 -0.51 -5.46
C LEU A 173 -0.92 -0.89 -4.72
N VAL A 174 -0.74 -0.42 -3.48
CA VAL A 174 0.42 -0.79 -2.65
C VAL A 174 0.43 -2.29 -2.36
N ALA A 175 -0.71 -2.88 -1.99
CA ALA A 175 -0.80 -4.32 -1.71
C ALA A 175 -0.54 -5.17 -2.96
N LEU A 176 -1.18 -4.82 -4.10
CA LEU A 176 -0.98 -5.52 -5.37
C LEU A 176 0.45 -5.38 -5.87
N TYR A 177 1.07 -4.21 -5.70
CA TYR A 177 2.48 -4.00 -6.02
C TYR A 177 3.40 -4.94 -5.24
N ASN A 178 3.23 -5.02 -3.92
CA ASN A 178 4.04 -5.92 -3.08
C ASN A 178 3.86 -7.39 -3.49
N LEU A 179 2.63 -7.79 -3.82
CA LEU A 179 2.34 -9.14 -4.27
C LEU A 179 2.96 -9.48 -5.64
N ILE A 180 2.92 -8.54 -6.60
CA ILE A 180 3.59 -8.69 -7.90
C ILE A 180 5.10 -8.81 -7.71
N LEU A 181 5.68 -7.93 -6.89
CA LEU A 181 7.10 -7.92 -6.60
C LEU A 181 7.53 -9.23 -5.93
N TYR A 182 6.73 -9.72 -4.98
CA TYR A 182 6.93 -11.02 -4.37
C TYR A 182 6.91 -12.14 -5.41
N GLY A 183 5.94 -12.16 -6.34
CA GLY A 183 5.90 -13.11 -7.46
C GLY A 183 7.17 -13.09 -8.30
N LEU A 184 7.67 -11.90 -8.66
CA LEU A 184 8.93 -11.75 -9.38
C LEU A 184 10.11 -12.32 -8.57
N PHE A 185 10.20 -12.02 -7.27
CA PHE A 185 11.27 -12.53 -6.40
C PHE A 185 11.24 -14.05 -6.28
N VAL A 186 10.06 -14.67 -6.19
CA VAL A 186 9.90 -16.13 -6.23
C VAL A 186 10.43 -16.67 -7.55
N GLY A 187 9.99 -16.11 -8.67
CA GLY A 187 10.39 -16.58 -10.01
C GLY A 187 11.89 -16.45 -10.26
N THR A 188 12.51 -15.36 -9.82
CA THR A 188 13.94 -15.09 -10.03
C THR A 188 14.83 -15.59 -8.89
N ASN A 189 14.29 -16.27 -7.88
CA ASN A 189 15.03 -16.68 -6.66
C ASN A 189 15.86 -15.53 -6.06
N SER A 190 15.26 -14.34 -6.00
CA SER A 190 15.95 -13.11 -5.58
C SER A 190 15.70 -12.78 -4.10
N PHE A 191 15.61 -13.79 -3.24
CA PHE A 191 15.47 -13.57 -1.80
C PHE A 191 16.79 -13.21 -1.14
N ALA A 192 16.73 -12.65 0.07
CA ALA A 192 17.91 -12.41 0.90
C ALA A 192 18.63 -13.74 1.21
N ILE A 193 17.85 -14.78 1.50
CA ILE A 193 18.31 -16.17 1.58
C ILE A 193 17.74 -16.91 0.36
N PRO A 194 18.50 -17.04 -0.74
CA PRO A 194 18.02 -17.71 -1.93
C PRO A 194 17.85 -19.22 -1.68
N TYR A 195 16.93 -19.82 -2.44
CA TYR A 195 16.78 -21.27 -2.48
C TYR A 195 17.95 -21.94 -3.19
N ALA A 196 18.14 -23.23 -2.90
CA ALA A 196 19.08 -24.07 -3.64
C ALA A 196 18.75 -24.09 -5.14
N GLU A 197 17.46 -24.09 -5.49
CA GLU A 197 16.98 -24.06 -6.87
C GLU A 197 15.80 -23.10 -7.02
N ARG A 198 15.63 -22.55 -8.22
CA ARG A 198 14.49 -21.67 -8.55
C ARG A 198 13.18 -22.45 -8.44
N LEU A 199 12.21 -21.89 -7.72
CA LEU A 199 10.91 -22.54 -7.52
C LEU A 199 10.01 -22.36 -8.76
N PRO A 200 9.60 -23.43 -9.46
CA PRO A 200 8.65 -23.33 -10.56
C PRO A 200 7.22 -23.07 -10.05
N PRO A 201 6.35 -22.41 -10.85
CA PRO A 201 4.93 -22.20 -10.54
C PRO A 201 4.22 -23.48 -10.11
N SER A 202 3.93 -23.61 -8.82
CA SER A 202 3.42 -24.82 -8.18
C SER A 202 2.81 -24.53 -6.81
N LEU A 203 2.13 -25.51 -6.22
CA LEU A 203 1.56 -25.38 -4.87
C LEU A 203 2.62 -25.43 -3.75
N ALA A 204 3.87 -25.80 -4.06
CA ALA A 204 4.97 -25.82 -3.10
C ALA A 204 5.24 -24.43 -2.48
N ILE A 205 4.81 -23.34 -3.13
CA ILE A 205 4.90 -21.99 -2.57
C ILE A 205 4.13 -21.83 -1.25
N LEU A 206 3.07 -22.62 -1.03
CA LEU A 206 2.28 -22.57 0.19
C LEU A 206 3.03 -23.07 1.43
N GLU A 207 4.17 -23.74 1.24
CA GLU A 207 5.05 -24.11 2.35
C GLU A 207 5.82 -22.89 2.91
N ARG A 208 5.82 -21.77 2.19
CA ARG A 208 6.52 -20.54 2.57
C ARG A 208 5.60 -19.58 3.32
N SER A 209 6.17 -18.65 4.08
CA SER A 209 5.42 -17.61 4.81
C SER A 209 4.85 -16.54 3.87
N GLY A 210 5.58 -16.21 2.80
CA GLY A 210 5.27 -15.08 1.92
C GLY A 210 3.85 -15.03 1.36
N PRO A 211 3.21 -16.13 0.89
CA PRO A 211 1.82 -16.08 0.45
C PRO A 211 0.85 -15.62 1.55
N TYR A 212 1.12 -16.01 2.80
CA TYR A 212 0.31 -15.63 3.95
C TYR A 212 0.52 -14.15 4.33
N GLU A 213 1.75 -13.65 4.24
CA GLU A 213 2.06 -12.23 4.41
C GLU A 213 1.34 -11.38 3.36
N MET A 214 1.42 -11.78 2.08
CA MET A 214 0.76 -11.05 1.00
C MET A 214 -0.77 -11.12 1.14
N THR A 215 -1.32 -12.25 1.60
CA THR A 215 -2.74 -12.38 1.91
C THR A 215 -3.16 -11.43 3.03
N ALA A 216 -2.33 -11.28 4.08
CA ALA A 216 -2.56 -10.31 5.14
C ALA A 216 -2.56 -8.87 4.62
N LEU A 217 -1.63 -8.51 3.74
CA LEU A 217 -1.59 -7.18 3.11
C LEU A 217 -2.86 -6.91 2.27
N LEU A 218 -3.34 -7.89 1.50
CA LEU A 218 -4.58 -7.76 0.74
C LEU A 218 -5.81 -7.61 1.66
N LEU A 219 -5.84 -8.32 2.79
CA LEU A 219 -6.92 -8.19 3.78
C LEU A 219 -6.92 -6.79 4.42
N LEU A 220 -5.75 -6.28 4.78
CA LEU A 220 -5.59 -4.91 5.32
C LEU A 220 -6.01 -3.85 4.29
N ALA A 221 -5.64 -4.03 3.03
CA ALA A 221 -6.10 -3.18 1.95
C ALA A 221 -7.63 -3.24 1.84
N ALA A 222 -8.22 -4.43 1.74
CA ALA A 222 -9.67 -4.62 1.65
C ALA A 222 -10.42 -3.97 2.82
N ALA A 223 -9.92 -4.12 4.04
CA ALA A 223 -10.52 -3.56 5.24
C ALA A 223 -10.51 -2.02 5.25
N THR A 224 -9.41 -1.41 4.77
CA THR A 224 -9.28 0.05 4.70
C THR A 224 -9.84 0.68 3.43
N GLY A 225 -10.44 -0.12 2.54
CA GLY A 225 -10.84 0.33 1.20
C GLY A 225 -11.96 1.37 1.15
N THR A 226 -12.70 1.59 2.23
CA THR A 226 -13.75 2.62 2.30
C THR A 226 -13.29 3.87 3.04
N TRP A 227 -12.05 3.90 3.54
CA TRP A 227 -11.60 4.89 4.52
C TRP A 227 -11.00 6.17 3.92
N SER A 228 -10.99 6.30 2.59
CA SER A 228 -10.30 7.39 1.90
C SER A 228 -10.95 8.76 2.13
N PHE A 229 -10.16 9.72 2.62
CA PHE A 229 -10.59 11.11 2.82
C PHE A 229 -10.58 11.96 1.55
N PHE A 230 -9.68 11.65 0.60
CA PHE A 230 -9.52 12.42 -0.63
C PHE A 230 -9.64 11.55 -1.87
N GLN A 231 -10.12 12.15 -2.96
CA GLN A 231 -10.28 11.53 -4.26
C GLN A 231 -9.57 12.34 -5.34
N VAL A 232 -8.77 11.66 -6.13
CA VAL A 232 -8.15 12.18 -7.35
C VAL A 232 -8.84 11.52 -8.54
N LYS A 233 -9.44 12.30 -9.44
CA LYS A 233 -10.15 11.75 -10.62
C LYS A 233 -9.17 11.31 -11.71
N HIS A 234 -8.08 12.05 -11.88
CA HIS A 234 -7.06 11.78 -12.88
C HIS A 234 -5.66 11.87 -12.26
N LEU A 235 -4.86 10.81 -12.43
CA LEU A 235 -3.53 10.65 -11.84
C LEU A 235 -2.59 11.84 -12.09
N PHE A 236 -2.72 12.50 -13.24
CA PHE A 236 -1.81 13.58 -13.67
C PHE A 236 -2.46 14.96 -13.79
N ARG A 237 -3.75 15.11 -13.45
CA ARG A 237 -4.51 16.31 -13.85
C ARG A 237 -5.47 16.90 -12.83
N THR A 238 -5.44 16.49 -11.55
CA THR A 238 -6.48 16.97 -10.61
C THR A 238 -6.01 17.34 -9.22
N ILE A 239 -6.62 18.41 -8.71
CA ILE A 239 -6.63 18.80 -7.31
C ILE A 239 -7.39 17.71 -6.53
N PRO A 240 -6.82 17.12 -5.47
CA PRO A 240 -7.56 16.16 -4.66
C PRO A 240 -8.83 16.79 -4.07
N GLU A 241 -9.96 16.14 -4.30
CA GLU A 241 -11.26 16.55 -3.77
C GLU A 241 -11.55 15.78 -2.48
N ARG A 242 -12.14 16.42 -1.47
CA ARG A 242 -12.58 15.69 -0.26
C ARG A 242 -13.73 14.76 -0.62
N VAL A 243 -13.65 13.51 -0.16
CA VAL A 243 -14.73 12.54 -0.31
C VAL A 243 -15.90 12.94 0.60
N ILE A 244 -17.09 13.05 0.01
CA ILE A 244 -18.35 13.31 0.68
C ILE A 244 -19.35 12.24 0.22
N PRO A 245 -20.03 11.51 1.13
CA PRO A 245 -19.98 11.64 2.59
C PRO A 245 -18.62 11.22 3.19
N THR A 246 -18.36 11.60 4.44
CA THR A 246 -17.15 11.20 5.15
C THR A 246 -17.06 9.67 5.24
N PRO A 247 -15.83 9.11 5.34
CA PRO A 247 -15.66 7.66 5.42
C PRO A 247 -16.50 7.03 6.54
N GLU A 248 -17.19 5.94 6.21
CA GLU A 248 -17.89 5.11 7.17
C GLU A 248 -16.93 4.03 7.70
N PHE A 249 -16.86 3.91 9.02
CA PHE A 249 -16.09 2.88 9.68
C PHE A 249 -17.04 1.77 10.14
N HIS A 250 -16.86 0.55 9.64
CA HIS A 250 -17.67 -0.59 10.04
C HIS A 250 -16.89 -1.51 10.99
N LEU A 251 -17.61 -2.14 11.94
CA LEU A 251 -17.00 -3.12 12.86
C LEU A 251 -16.34 -4.28 12.11
N SER A 252 -16.92 -4.72 10.99
CA SER A 252 -16.33 -5.73 10.11
C SER A 252 -14.99 -5.32 9.53
N ASP A 253 -14.78 -4.02 9.26
CA ASP A 253 -13.51 -3.51 8.75
C ASP A 253 -12.45 -3.59 9.85
N PHE A 254 -12.78 -3.21 11.09
CA PHE A 254 -11.88 -3.35 12.23
C PHE A 254 -11.54 -4.80 12.54
N ALA A 255 -12.52 -5.70 12.52
CA ALA A 255 -12.30 -7.13 12.69
C ALA A 255 -11.36 -7.68 11.60
N ALA A 256 -11.53 -7.25 10.35
CA ALA A 256 -10.66 -7.62 9.23
C ALA A 256 -9.24 -7.05 9.40
N ILE A 257 -9.06 -5.85 9.95
CA ILE A 257 -7.73 -5.29 10.27
C ILE A 257 -7.05 -6.14 11.33
N LEU A 258 -7.73 -6.45 12.43
CA LEU A 258 -7.17 -7.29 13.50
C LEU A 258 -6.79 -8.67 12.97
N LEU A 259 -7.65 -9.26 12.13
CA LEU A 259 -7.36 -10.54 11.48
C LEU A 259 -6.17 -10.44 10.52
N GLY A 260 -6.05 -9.36 9.75
CA GLY A 260 -4.92 -9.11 8.86
C GLY A 260 -3.60 -8.95 9.61
N ILE A 261 -3.60 -8.18 10.70
CA ILE A 261 -2.43 -8.05 11.59
C ILE A 261 -2.08 -9.41 12.21
N GLY A 262 -3.07 -10.15 12.72
CA GLY A 262 -2.85 -11.47 13.29
C GLY A 262 -2.28 -12.47 12.29
N LEU A 263 -2.79 -12.47 11.05
CA LEU A 263 -2.28 -13.31 9.97
C LEU A 263 -0.83 -12.95 9.60
N MET A 264 -0.52 -11.65 9.51
CA MET A 264 0.86 -11.18 9.30
C MET A 264 1.79 -11.64 10.42
N MET A 265 1.38 -11.49 11.68
CA MET A 265 2.16 -11.92 12.84
C MET A 265 2.44 -13.43 12.80
N ALA A 266 1.43 -14.24 12.47
CA ALA A 266 1.56 -15.69 12.35
C ALA A 266 2.48 -16.09 11.18
N ALA A 267 2.38 -15.40 10.04
CA ALA A 267 3.24 -15.64 8.88
C ALA A 267 4.71 -15.33 9.19
N ASN A 268 4.98 -14.18 9.83
CA ASN A 268 6.32 -13.80 10.27
C ASN A 268 6.88 -14.78 11.31
N TRP A 269 6.03 -15.34 12.18
CA TRP A 269 6.46 -16.34 13.16
C TRP A 269 6.90 -17.63 12.45
N ARG A 270 6.12 -18.08 11.46
CA ARG A 270 6.50 -19.20 10.61
C ARG A 270 7.84 -18.95 9.93
N GLU A 271 8.05 -17.76 9.38
CA GLU A 271 9.32 -17.37 8.75
C GLU A 271 10.49 -17.43 9.73
N ALA A 272 10.33 -16.85 10.92
CA ALA A 272 11.35 -16.89 11.96
C ALA A 272 11.72 -18.33 12.34
N VAL A 273 10.74 -19.21 12.53
CA VAL A 273 10.98 -20.64 12.85
C VAL A 273 11.71 -21.35 11.70
N MET A 274 11.32 -21.08 10.45
CA MET A 274 11.99 -21.66 9.26
C MET A 274 13.45 -21.21 9.12
N ILE A 275 13.74 -19.94 9.45
CA ILE A 275 15.11 -19.41 9.45
C ILE A 275 15.94 -20.08 10.55
N MET A 276 15.39 -20.19 11.78
CA MET A 276 16.08 -20.85 12.89
C MET A 276 16.37 -22.33 12.62
N SER A 277 15.49 -23.04 11.93
CA SER A 277 15.70 -24.47 11.61
C SER A 277 16.73 -24.72 10.51
N GLN A 278 17.14 -23.67 9.79
CA GLN A 278 18.16 -23.74 8.73
C GLN A 278 19.55 -23.33 9.24
N MET A 279 19.66 -22.91 10.51
CA MET A 279 20.94 -22.62 11.14
C MET A 279 21.62 -23.92 11.58
N PRO A 280 22.94 -24.06 11.33
CA PRO A 280 23.72 -25.22 11.76
C PRO A 280 23.89 -25.31 13.29
#